data_AF-A0A1T0BCG1-F1
#
_entry.id   AF-A0A1T0BCG1-F1
#
_cell.length_a   1.000
_cell.length_b   1.000
_cell.length_c   1.000
_cell.angle_alpha   90.00
_cell.angle_beta   90.00
_cell.angle_gamma   90.00
#
_symmetry.space_group_name_H-M   'P 1'
#
loop_
_entity.id
_entity.type
_entity.pdbx_description
1 polymer ?
#
loop_
_entity_poly.entity_id
_entity_poly.type
_entity_poly.pdbx_seq_one_letter_code
_entity_poly.pdbx_strand_id
1 'polypeptide(L)'
;MTRIKKSLGYIFLLFAANYANSSLTNTKEMHSACDKLFQESEQIIVEADKQPGTHVQVEKIKQQIIQAKKEILSTDKTTQEKTCELGIRKLEKLKQQ
;
A
#
# COMPACT_ATOMS: atom_id res chain seq x y z
N MET A 1 -16.79 41.87 7.22
CA MET A 1 -15.90 40.74 7.58
C MET A 1 -15.61 39.93 6.32
N THR A 2 -14.58 40.28 5.55
CA THR A 2 -14.49 39.85 4.14
C THR A 2 -13.05 39.63 3.68
N ARG A 3 -12.24 38.82 4.39
CA ARG A 3 -10.84 38.55 3.96
C ARG A 3 -10.27 37.14 4.19
N ILE A 4 -11.08 36.13 4.55
CA ILE A 4 -10.55 34.77 4.83
C ILE A 4 -10.88 33.73 3.73
N LYS A 5 -11.85 33.98 2.84
CA LYS A 5 -12.31 32.96 1.88
C LYS A 5 -11.45 32.77 0.61
N LYS A 6 -10.42 33.59 0.36
CA LYS A 6 -9.68 33.58 -0.92
C LYS A 6 -8.36 32.81 -0.91
N SER A 7 -7.83 32.43 0.27
CA SER A 7 -6.52 31.77 0.38
C SER A 7 -6.59 30.24 0.27
N LEU A 8 -7.75 29.63 0.58
CA LEU A 8 -7.89 28.17 0.60
C LEU A 8 -8.15 27.55 -0.79
N GLY A 9 -8.49 28.37 -1.79
CA GLY A 9 -8.76 27.90 -3.16
C GLY A 9 -7.51 27.75 -4.04
N TYR A 10 -6.37 28.31 -3.64
CA TYR A 10 -5.15 28.35 -4.48
C TYR A 10 -4.28 27.09 -4.38
N ILE A 11 -4.45 26.30 -3.33
CA ILE A 11 -3.68 25.07 -3.12
C ILE A 11 -4.21 23.91 -3.99
N PHE A 12 -5.47 23.98 -4.45
CA PHE A 12 -6.08 22.92 -5.26
C PHE A 12 -5.76 22.99 -6.76
N LEU A 13 -5.17 24.10 -7.25
CA LEU A 13 -4.92 24.33 -8.69
C LEU A 13 -3.49 24.04 -9.17
N LEU A 14 -2.59 23.56 -8.30
CA LEU A 14 -1.19 23.27 -8.69
C LEU A 14 -0.88 21.78 -8.94
N PHE A 15 -1.86 20.88 -8.86
CA PHE A 15 -1.66 19.43 -9.06
C PHE A 15 -2.14 18.88 -10.41
N ALA A 16 -2.47 19.75 -11.38
CA ALA A 16 -3.11 19.35 -12.64
C ALA A 16 -2.18 19.33 -13.88
N ALA A 17 -0.87 19.23 -13.71
CA ALA A 17 0.05 19.07 -14.84
C ALA A 17 1.06 17.96 -14.54
N ASN A 18 0.82 16.79 -15.15
CA ASN A 18 1.72 15.63 -15.38
C ASN A 18 1.09 14.30 -14.96
N TYR A 19 0.02 13.89 -15.63
CA TYR A 19 -0.27 12.46 -15.81
C TYR A 19 -0.29 12.18 -17.31
N ALA A 20 0.91 12.08 -17.89
CA ALA A 20 1.07 11.53 -19.22
C ALA A 20 0.67 10.05 -19.17
N ASN A 21 -0.32 9.70 -19.99
CA ASN A 21 -0.82 8.34 -20.16
C ASN A 21 0.32 7.37 -20.47
N SER A 22 0.48 6.36 -19.61
CA SER A 22 1.24 5.15 -19.92
C SER A 22 0.30 3.97 -19.81
N SER A 23 -0.49 3.74 -20.87
CA SER A 23 -1.15 2.46 -21.06
C SER A 23 -0.13 1.52 -21.70
N LEU A 24 0.55 0.73 -20.86
CA LEU A 24 1.27 -0.44 -21.31
C LEU A 24 0.51 -1.65 -20.80
N THR A 25 -0.10 -2.37 -21.74
CA THR A 25 -0.59 -3.73 -21.56
C THR A 25 0.63 -4.63 -21.30
N ASN A 26 1.09 -4.62 -20.06
CA ASN A 26 1.94 -5.65 -19.50
C ASN A 26 1.00 -6.50 -18.65
N THR A 27 1.07 -7.83 -18.75
CA THR A 27 0.70 -8.69 -17.62
C THR A 27 1.40 -8.10 -16.42
N LYS A 28 0.66 -7.37 -15.56
CA LYS A 28 1.20 -6.57 -14.45
C LYS A 28 1.73 -7.56 -13.43
N GLU A 29 2.94 -8.04 -13.69
CA GLU A 29 3.66 -8.91 -12.79
C GLU A 29 4.12 -8.07 -11.61
N MET A 30 3.85 -8.54 -10.40
CA MET A 30 4.25 -7.87 -9.18
C MET A 30 5.78 -7.77 -9.11
N HIS A 31 6.30 -6.69 -8.52
CA HIS A 31 7.73 -6.62 -8.22
C HIS A 31 8.08 -7.64 -7.12
N SER A 32 9.23 -8.31 -7.21
CA SER A 32 9.64 -9.39 -6.27
C SER A 32 9.70 -8.93 -4.81
N ALA A 33 10.05 -7.67 -4.56
CA ALA A 33 10.00 -7.07 -3.22
C ALA A 33 8.57 -7.09 -2.62
N CYS A 34 7.54 -6.92 -3.45
CA CYS A 34 6.16 -6.98 -3.01
C CYS A 34 5.72 -8.42 -2.73
N ASP A 35 6.15 -9.38 -3.55
CA ASP A 35 5.89 -10.81 -3.29
C ASP A 35 6.45 -11.21 -1.93
N LYS A 36 7.70 -10.85 -1.63
CA LYS A 36 8.32 -11.09 -0.32
C LYS A 36 7.52 -10.44 0.82
N LEU A 37 7.16 -9.16 0.68
CA LEU A 37 6.40 -8.44 1.70
C LEU A 37 5.08 -9.13 2.03
N PHE A 38 4.30 -9.47 1.00
CA PHE A 38 2.99 -10.09 1.18
C PHE A 38 3.11 -11.51 1.73
N GLN A 39 4.09 -12.29 1.28
CA GLN A 39 4.33 -13.63 1.81
C GLN A 39 4.67 -13.58 3.31
N GLU A 40 5.57 -12.69 3.74
CA GLU A 40 5.89 -12.54 5.16
C GLU A 40 4.69 -12.05 5.98
N SER A 41 3.89 -11.14 5.41
CA SER A 41 2.67 -10.65 6.06
C SER A 41 1.64 -11.77 6.23
N GLU A 42 1.46 -12.63 5.22
CA GLU A 42 0.58 -13.80 5.29
C GLU A 42 1.04 -14.81 6.35
N GLN A 43 2.35 -15.03 6.49
CA GLN A 43 2.87 -15.88 7.56
C GLN A 43 2.56 -15.34 8.96
N ILE A 44 2.70 -14.02 9.16
CA ILE A 44 2.35 -13.38 10.44
C ILE A 44 0.86 -13.48 10.72
N ILE A 45 0.02 -13.32 9.69
CA ILE A 45 -1.43 -13.51 9.82
C ILE A 45 -1.78 -14.93 10.21
N VAL A 46 -1.14 -15.94 9.62
CA VAL A 46 -1.37 -17.35 9.97
C VAL A 46 -1.01 -17.61 11.43
N GLU A 47 0.07 -17.01 11.93
CA GLU A 47 0.43 -17.13 13.34
C GLU A 47 -0.53 -16.39 14.25
N ALA A 48 -0.94 -15.18 13.87
CA ALA A 48 -1.94 -14.40 14.60
C ALA A 48 -3.27 -15.16 14.70
N ASP A 49 -3.71 -15.84 13.63
CA ASP A 49 -4.97 -16.61 13.59
C ASP A 49 -5.01 -17.76 14.60
N LYS A 50 -3.84 -18.26 15.05
CA LYS A 50 -3.78 -19.31 16.08
C LYS A 50 -4.02 -18.76 17.48
N GLN A 51 -3.90 -17.45 17.68
CA GLN A 51 -4.04 -16.84 18.99
C GLN A 51 -5.53 -16.64 19.34
N PRO A 52 -5.97 -17.03 20.54
CA PRO A 52 -7.36 -16.86 20.95
C PRO A 52 -7.73 -15.36 21.00
N GLY A 53 -8.93 -15.02 20.52
CA GLY A 53 -9.44 -13.64 20.53
C GLY A 53 -8.98 -12.75 19.37
N THR A 54 -8.21 -13.27 18.41
CA THR A 54 -7.67 -12.47 17.29
C THR A 54 -8.42 -12.67 15.97
N HIS A 55 -9.24 -13.72 15.81
CA HIS A 55 -9.84 -14.11 14.53
C HIS A 55 -10.54 -12.98 13.77
N VAL A 56 -11.32 -12.15 14.46
CA VAL A 56 -12.02 -10.99 13.84
C VAL A 56 -11.03 -9.97 13.27
N GLN A 57 -9.94 -9.72 14.00
CA GLN A 57 -8.90 -8.78 13.58
C GLN A 57 -8.10 -9.37 12.42
N VAL A 58 -7.77 -10.66 12.51
CA VAL A 58 -7.07 -11.42 11.48
C VAL A 58 -7.85 -11.44 10.17
N GLU A 59 -9.17 -11.66 10.20
CA GLU A 59 -10.00 -11.65 9.01
C GLU A 59 -10.03 -10.28 8.34
N LYS A 60 -10.14 -9.20 9.13
CA LYS A 60 -10.05 -7.83 8.61
C LYS A 60 -8.70 -7.55 7.94
N ILE A 61 -7.61 -7.99 8.56
CA ILE A 61 -6.26 -7.81 8.01
C ILE A 61 -6.10 -8.61 6.71
N LYS A 62 -6.59 -9.86 6.64
CA LYS A 62 -6.59 -10.67 5.41
C LYS A 62 -7.26 -9.91 4.25
N GLN A 63 -8.44 -9.31 4.50
CA GLN A 63 -9.13 -8.50 3.48
C GLN A 63 -8.32 -7.26 3.05
N GLN A 64 -7.67 -6.58 4.01
CA GLN A 64 -6.82 -5.44 3.70
C GLN A 64 -5.59 -5.83 2.86
N ILE A 65 -4.99 -6.99 3.10
CA ILE A 65 -3.88 -7.49 2.28
C ILE A 65 -4.34 -7.80 0.85
N ILE A 66 -5.49 -8.46 0.69
CA ILE A 66 -6.06 -8.76 -0.63
C ILE A 66 -6.30 -7.46 -1.41
N GLN A 67 -6.84 -6.44 -0.73
CA GLN A 67 -7.07 -5.13 -1.33
C GLN A 67 -5.74 -4.45 -1.71
N ALA A 68 -4.75 -4.43 -0.81
CA ALA A 68 -3.43 -3.85 -1.07
C ALA A 68 -2.71 -4.53 -2.25
N LYS A 69 -2.83 -5.86 -2.40
CA LYS A 69 -2.32 -6.59 -3.57
C LYS A 69 -2.93 -6.08 -4.88
N LYS A 70 -4.25 -5.88 -4.92
CA LYS A 70 -4.92 -5.35 -6.12
C LYS A 70 -4.47 -3.92 -6.43
N GLU A 71 -4.37 -3.08 -5.41
CA GLU A 71 -3.95 -1.68 -5.55
C GLU A 71 -2.52 -1.58 -6.04
N ILE A 72 -1.58 -2.34 -5.48
CA ILE A 72 -0.18 -2.27 -5.89
C ILE A 72 0.04 -2.79 -7.32
N LEU A 73 -0.74 -3.79 -7.74
CA LEU A 73 -0.73 -4.23 -9.13
C LEU A 73 -1.19 -3.12 -10.07
N SER A 74 -2.05 -2.20 -9.62
CA SER A 74 -2.51 -1.06 -10.43
C SER A 74 -1.48 0.08 -10.54
N THR A 75 -0.44 0.12 -9.70
CA THR A 75 0.64 1.13 -9.77
C THR A 75 1.78 0.73 -10.72
N ASP A 76 2.71 1.65 -10.97
CA ASP A 76 3.92 1.39 -11.76
C ASP A 76 4.99 0.62 -10.96
N LYS A 77 5.84 -0.15 -11.64
CA LYS A 77 6.85 -1.04 -11.04
C LYS A 77 7.82 -0.30 -10.10
N THR A 78 8.23 0.92 -10.42
CA THR A 78 9.16 1.72 -9.58
C THR A 78 8.48 2.13 -8.27
N THR A 79 7.21 2.52 -8.32
CA THR A 79 6.41 2.81 -7.12
C THR A 79 6.14 1.56 -6.31
N GLN A 80 5.87 0.41 -6.95
CA GLN A 80 5.73 -0.89 -6.30
C GLN A 80 6.99 -1.22 -5.48
N GLU A 81 8.16 -1.20 -6.11
CA GLU A 81 9.45 -1.49 -5.47
C GLU A 81 9.65 -0.63 -4.22
N LYS A 82 9.57 0.69 -4.34
CA LYS A 82 9.77 1.62 -3.21
C LYS A 82 8.79 1.39 -2.07
N THR A 83 7.51 1.16 -2.41
CA THR A 83 6.46 0.94 -1.41
C THR A 83 6.71 -0.38 -0.66
N CYS A 84 7.06 -1.44 -1.39
CA CYS A 84 7.25 -2.76 -0.83
C CYS A 84 8.54 -2.89 -0.03
N GLU A 85 9.64 -2.27 -0.47
CA GLU A 85 10.86 -2.18 0.34
C GLU A 85 10.61 -1.45 1.66
N LEU A 86 9.87 -0.34 1.63
CA LEU A 86 9.51 0.37 2.85
C LEU A 86 8.66 -0.52 3.78
N GLY A 87 7.73 -1.28 3.20
CA GLY A 87 6.94 -2.28 3.92
C GLY A 87 7.81 -3.35 4.58
N ILE A 88 8.77 -3.93 3.83
CA ILE A 88 9.70 -4.94 4.36
C ILE A 88 10.50 -4.37 5.52
N ARG A 89 11.10 -3.19 5.38
CA ARG A 89 11.89 -2.56 6.45
C ARG A 89 11.07 -2.30 7.70
N LYS A 90 9.79 -1.90 7.55
CA LYS A 90 8.88 -1.74 8.69
C LYS A 90 8.56 -3.08 9.33
N LEU A 91 8.30 -4.11 8.53
CA LEU A 91 8.01 -5.46 9.01
C LEU A 91 9.19 -6.05 9.79
N GLU A 92 10.41 -5.89 9.27
CA GLU A 92 11.64 -6.32 9.93
C GLU A 92 11.82 -5.63 11.29
N LYS A 93 11.54 -4.32 11.37
CA LYS A 93 11.56 -3.59 12.65
C LYS A 93 10.54 -4.13 13.65
N LEU A 94 9.32 -4.44 13.20
CA LEU A 94 8.28 -5.00 14.08
C LEU A 94 8.66 -6.39 14.60
N LYS A 95 9.33 -7.21 13.79
CA LYS A 95 9.82 -8.54 14.20
C LYS A 95 10.98 -8.49 15.18
N GLN A 96 11.67 -7.35 15.28
CA GLN A 96 12.78 -7.12 16.22
C GLN A 96 12.32 -6.56 17.57
N GLN A 97 11.05 -6.23 17.73
CA GLN A 97 10.44 -5.77 18.98
C GLN A 97 9.86 -6.93 19.77
#